data_AF-A0A2D2Q017-F1
#
_entry.id   AF-A0A2D2Q017-F1
#
_cell.length_a   1.000
_cell.length_b   1.000
_cell.length_c   1.000
_cell.angle_alpha   90.00
_cell.angle_beta   90.00
_cell.angle_gamma   90.00
#
_symmetry.space_group_name_H-M   'P 1'
#
loop_
_entity.id
_entity.type
_entity.pdbx_description
1 polymer ?
#
loop_
_entity_poly.entity_id
_entity_poly.type
_entity_poly.pdbx_seq_one_letter_code
_entity_poly.pdbx_strand_id
1 'polypeptide(L)'
;MRRYKLLSSDSNLMTIEQVQQTLHRSRASIYRYVNSDNYVINPPFDPKRLNPERRSSRREPLLFHPNEVARFARDVMGFTELHVELKTVPQDQPEQLLSSILAELQAIRQLLERYINR
;
A
#
# COMPACT_ATOMS: atom_id res chain seq x y z
N MET A 1 23.99 -27.65 -2.90
CA MET A 1 22.66 -27.86 -3.54
C MET A 1 21.58 -27.98 -2.47
N ARG A 2 20.88 -26.88 -2.12
CA ARG A 2 19.75 -26.91 -1.19
C ARG A 2 18.47 -27.22 -1.97
N ARG A 3 17.92 -28.42 -1.77
CA ARG A 3 16.58 -28.79 -2.25
C ARG A 3 15.55 -28.00 -1.44
N TYR A 4 14.82 -27.09 -2.08
CA TYR A 4 13.64 -26.52 -1.47
C TYR A 4 12.57 -27.61 -1.39
N LYS A 5 12.27 -28.01 -0.15
CA LYS A 5 11.19 -28.92 0.21
C LYS A 5 9.88 -28.26 -0.24
N LEU A 6 9.25 -28.81 -1.27
CA LEU A 6 7.87 -28.49 -1.64
C LEU A 6 6.97 -28.94 -0.49
N LEU A 7 6.74 -28.03 0.46
CA LEU A 7 5.64 -28.16 1.40
C LEU A 7 4.41 -27.57 0.70
N SER A 8 3.72 -28.44 -0.03
CA SER A 8 2.30 -28.23 -0.32
C SER A 8 1.57 -28.27 1.01
N SER A 9 1.36 -27.11 1.61
CA SER A 9 0.42 -26.94 2.73
C SER A 9 -0.67 -26.00 2.26
N ASP A 10 -1.75 -26.59 1.73
CA ASP A 10 -3.02 -25.92 1.41
C ASP A 10 -3.71 -25.29 2.63
N SER A 11 -3.12 -25.40 3.82
CA SER A 11 -3.75 -25.06 5.09
C SER A 11 -3.49 -23.63 5.60
N ASN A 12 -2.89 -22.74 4.80
CA ASN A 12 -2.73 -21.34 5.22
C ASN A 12 -2.85 -20.34 4.06
N LEU A 13 -3.99 -20.39 3.36
CA LEU A 13 -4.36 -19.34 2.40
C LEU A 13 -4.52 -18.00 3.13
N MET A 14 -4.01 -16.95 2.52
CA MET A 14 -4.07 -15.59 3.05
C MET A 14 -5.30 -14.86 2.53
N THR A 15 -6.01 -14.18 3.44
CA THR A 15 -7.04 -13.22 3.05
C THR A 15 -6.39 -11.94 2.52
N ILE A 16 -7.18 -11.14 1.82
CA ILE A 16 -6.75 -9.83 1.33
C ILE A 16 -6.26 -8.92 2.46
N GLU A 17 -6.83 -9.00 3.66
CA GLU A 17 -6.40 -8.23 4.83
C GLU A 17 -4.99 -8.64 5.29
N GLN A 18 -4.69 -9.94 5.31
CA GLN A 18 -3.36 -10.44 5.64
C GLN A 18 -2.32 -10.05 4.57
N VAL A 19 -2.73 -10.03 3.30
CA VAL A 19 -1.89 -9.53 2.19
C VAL A 19 -1.61 -8.02 2.34
N GLN A 20 -2.59 -7.21 2.76
CA GLN A 20 -2.37 -5.79 3.04
C GLN A 20 -1.29 -5.55 4.07
N GLN A 21 -1.32 -6.32 5.16
CA GLN A 21 -0.33 -6.23 6.22
C GLN A 21 1.06 -6.65 5.72
N THR A 22 1.12 -7.78 5.00
CA THR A 22 2.40 -8.36 4.52
C THR A 22 3.08 -7.49 3.47
N LEU A 23 2.30 -6.86 2.59
CA LEU A 23 2.82 -6.03 1.51
C LEU A 23 2.95 -4.55 1.88
N HIS A 24 2.48 -4.14 3.06
CA HIS A 24 2.38 -2.74 3.48
C HIS A 24 1.72 -1.85 2.42
N ARG A 25 0.58 -2.30 1.89
CA ARG A 25 -0.19 -1.59 0.86
C ARG A 25 -1.66 -1.50 1.22
N SER A 26 -2.30 -0.44 0.75
CA SER A 26 -3.75 -0.28 0.88
C SER A 26 -4.50 -1.37 0.11
N ARG A 27 -5.73 -1.67 0.54
CA ARG A 27 -6.60 -2.63 -0.17
C ARG A 27 -6.80 -2.27 -1.64
N ALA A 28 -7.04 -0.99 -1.93
CA ALA A 28 -7.22 -0.49 -3.29
C ALA A 28 -5.95 -0.69 -4.15
N SER A 29 -4.77 -0.43 -3.58
CA SER A 29 -3.49 -0.70 -4.25
C SER A 29 -3.35 -2.17 -4.62
N ILE A 30 -3.72 -3.09 -3.72
CA ILE A 30 -3.63 -4.52 -4.01
C ILE A 30 -4.57 -4.91 -5.14
N TYR A 31 -5.84 -4.46 -5.13
CA TYR A 31 -6.78 -4.77 -6.20
C TYR A 31 -6.30 -4.35 -7.60
N ARG A 32 -5.48 -3.30 -7.72
CA ARG A 32 -4.87 -2.92 -9.02
C ARG A 32 -3.93 -4.01 -9.54
N TYR A 33 -3.23 -4.70 -8.64
CA TYR A 33 -2.27 -5.74 -8.97
C TYR A 33 -2.86 -7.15 -9.02
N VAL A 34 -4.02 -7.39 -8.40
CA VAL A 34 -4.67 -8.71 -8.45
C VAL A 34 -4.95 -9.10 -9.89
N ASN A 35 -4.60 -10.34 -10.23
CA ASN A 35 -5.00 -10.96 -11.49
C ASN A 35 -6.48 -11.36 -11.41
N SER A 36 -7.35 -10.41 -11.74
CA SER A 36 -8.80 -10.62 -11.82
C SER A 36 -9.34 -10.04 -13.12
N ASP A 37 -10.35 -10.70 -13.67
CA ASP A 37 -11.09 -10.26 -14.85
C ASP A 37 -12.60 -10.27 -14.58
N ASN A 38 -13.34 -9.38 -15.23
CA ASN A 38 -14.79 -9.26 -15.03
C ASN A 38 -15.56 -10.44 -15.63
N TYR A 39 -15.06 -11.04 -16.71
CA TYR A 39 -15.70 -12.11 -17.49
C TYR A 39 -15.09 -13.48 -17.20
N VAL A 40 -13.81 -13.55 -16.83
CA VAL A 40 -13.10 -14.80 -16.53
C VAL A 40 -12.86 -14.92 -15.01
N ILE A 41 -13.44 -15.96 -14.38
CA ILE A 41 -13.33 -16.17 -12.91
C ILE A 41 -11.87 -16.44 -12.50
N ASN A 42 -11.18 -17.28 -13.27
CA ASN A 42 -9.80 -17.70 -13.05
C ASN A 42 -9.01 -17.37 -14.32
N PRO A 43 -8.54 -16.11 -14.48
CA PRO A 43 -7.68 -15.76 -15.61
C PRO A 43 -6.40 -16.61 -15.60
N PRO A 44 -5.75 -16.80 -16.76
CA PRO A 44 -4.47 -17.50 -16.82
C PRO A 44 -3.44 -16.76 -15.96
N PHE A 45 -2.46 -17.52 -15.47
CA PHE A 45 -1.38 -16.98 -14.65
C PHE A 45 -0.65 -15.82 -15.34
N ASP A 46 -0.44 -14.73 -14.60
CA ASP A 46 0.34 -13.58 -15.05
C ASP A 46 1.50 -13.32 -14.06
N PRO A 47 2.76 -13.40 -14.50
CA PRO A 47 3.92 -13.18 -13.64
C PRO A 47 4.03 -11.73 -13.12
N LYS A 48 3.40 -10.76 -13.78
CA LYS A 48 3.42 -9.34 -13.39
C LYS A 48 2.29 -8.96 -12.43
N ARG A 49 1.40 -9.90 -12.10
CA ARG A 49 0.22 -9.67 -11.26
C ARG A 49 0.20 -10.62 -10.07
N LEU A 50 -0.55 -10.26 -9.04
CA LEU A 50 -0.79 -11.10 -7.88
C LEU A 50 -1.90 -12.09 -8.20
N ASN A 51 -1.58 -13.37 -8.35
CA ASN A 51 -2.52 -14.39 -8.78
C ASN A 51 -3.30 -14.93 -7.56
N PRO A 52 -4.64 -14.82 -7.54
CA PRO A 52 -5.43 -15.44 -6.49
C PRO A 52 -5.50 -16.96 -6.67
N GLU A 53 -5.85 -17.64 -5.59
CA GLU A 53 -6.19 -19.06 -5.64
C GLU A 53 -7.44 -19.31 -6.48
N ARG A 54 -7.53 -20.50 -7.09
CA ARG A 54 -8.65 -20.84 -7.96
C ARG A 54 -9.96 -20.81 -7.20
N ARG A 55 -10.95 -20.14 -7.80
CA ARG A 55 -12.30 -20.03 -7.27
C ARG A 55 -13.28 -20.82 -8.13
N SER A 56 -14.26 -21.45 -7.50
CA SER A 56 -15.39 -22.09 -8.18
C SER A 56 -16.50 -21.07 -8.49
N SER A 57 -16.56 -19.97 -7.74
CA SER A 57 -17.58 -18.94 -7.89
C SER A 57 -17.03 -17.52 -7.68
N ARG A 58 -17.65 -16.52 -8.32
CA ARG A 58 -17.32 -15.09 -8.11
C ARG A 58 -17.64 -14.60 -6.69
N ARG A 59 -18.54 -15.28 -5.99
CA ARG A 59 -18.93 -14.93 -4.61
C ARG A 59 -17.89 -15.35 -3.58
N GLU A 60 -17.02 -16.29 -3.93
CA GLU A 60 -15.95 -16.72 -3.03
C GLU A 60 -14.94 -15.59 -2.84
N PRO A 61 -14.44 -15.39 -1.61
CA PRO A 61 -13.43 -14.38 -1.34
C PRO A 61 -12.15 -14.69 -2.12
N LEU A 62 -11.40 -13.64 -2.45
CA LEU A 62 -10.05 -13.81 -3.00
C LEU A 62 -9.12 -14.27 -1.88
N LEU A 63 -8.48 -15.41 -2.11
CA LEU A 63 -7.48 -16.00 -1.25
C LEU A 63 -6.16 -16.09 -2.02
N PHE A 64 -5.04 -16.05 -1.30
CA PHE A 64 -3.72 -16.04 -1.90
C PHE A 64 -2.78 -17.02 -1.21
N HIS A 65 -1.96 -17.74 -1.97
CA HIS A 65 -0.91 -18.54 -1.37
C HIS A 65 0.22 -17.65 -0.83
N PRO A 66 0.75 -17.93 0.37
CA PRO A 66 1.89 -17.17 0.92
C PRO A 66 3.10 -17.13 -0.03
N ASN A 67 3.37 -18.23 -0.74
CA ASN A 67 4.44 -18.32 -1.73
C ASN A 67 4.23 -17.36 -2.90
N GLU A 68 2.98 -17.21 -3.35
CA GLU A 68 2.61 -16.31 -4.43
C GLU A 68 2.72 -14.84 -4.01
N VAL A 69 2.31 -14.53 -2.78
CA VAL A 69 2.49 -13.20 -2.17
C VAL A 69 3.98 -12.85 -2.05
N ALA A 70 4.81 -13.79 -1.58
CA ALA A 70 6.25 -13.61 -1.47
C ALA A 70 6.93 -13.43 -2.84
N ARG A 71 6.52 -14.20 -3.84
CA ARG A 71 6.98 -14.05 -5.23
C ARG A 71 6.61 -12.67 -5.77
N PHE A 72 5.33 -12.28 -5.65
CA PHE A 72 4.86 -10.98 -6.12
C PHE A 72 5.60 -9.82 -5.46
N ALA A 73 5.83 -9.90 -4.14
CA ALA A 73 6.60 -8.90 -3.40
C ALA A 73 8.02 -8.73 -3.97
N ARG A 74 8.72 -9.84 -4.22
CA ARG A 74 10.08 -9.85 -4.75
C ARG A 74 10.14 -9.41 -6.21
N ASP A 75 9.38 -10.07 -7.07
CA ASP A 75 9.58 -10.03 -8.52
C ASP A 75 8.85 -8.85 -9.18
N VAL A 76 7.75 -8.36 -8.57
CA VAL A 76 6.94 -7.28 -9.15
C VAL A 76 7.09 -5.99 -8.36
N MET A 77 7.06 -6.06 -7.03
CA MET A 77 7.16 -4.85 -6.19
C MET A 77 8.60 -4.49 -5.80
N GLY A 78 9.57 -5.38 -6.05
CA GLY A 78 10.98 -5.13 -5.72
C GLY A 78 11.30 -5.17 -4.23
N PHE A 79 10.41 -5.70 -3.37
CA PHE A 79 10.70 -5.88 -1.95
C PHE A 79 11.77 -6.95 -1.77
N THR A 80 13.00 -6.50 -1.53
CA THR A 80 14.17 -7.34 -1.31
C THR A 80 14.86 -6.88 -0.03
N GLU A 81 14.24 -7.07 1.14
CA GLU A 81 14.79 -6.79 2.50
C GLU A 81 15.43 -5.39 2.78
N LEU A 82 15.47 -4.49 1.80
CA LEU A 82 16.06 -3.16 1.89
C LEU A 82 15.10 -2.17 1.23
N HIS A 83 14.89 -1.05 1.91
CA HIS A 83 14.07 0.11 1.51
C HIS A 83 12.57 0.02 1.85
N VAL A 84 12.28 -0.12 3.14
CA VAL A 84 11.30 0.79 3.74
C VAL A 84 12.08 1.75 4.64
N GLU A 85 12.88 2.63 4.03
CA GLU A 85 13.06 3.94 4.64
C GLU A 85 11.71 4.64 4.48
N LEU A 86 10.81 4.42 5.43
CA LEU A 86 9.82 5.43 5.75
C LEU A 86 10.63 6.65 6.18
N LYS A 87 11.00 7.47 5.20
CA LYS A 87 11.17 8.91 5.44
C LYS A 87 9.84 9.33 6.04
N THR A 88 9.78 9.34 7.37
CA THR A 88 8.95 10.30 8.07
C THR A 88 9.35 11.63 7.46
N VAL A 89 8.53 12.14 6.54
CA VAL A 89 8.63 13.57 6.18
C VAL A 89 8.62 14.26 7.53
N PRO A 90 9.65 15.05 7.89
CA PRO A 90 9.59 15.79 9.14
C PRO A 90 8.30 16.57 9.07
N GLN A 91 7.38 16.24 9.97
CA GLN A 91 5.99 16.71 9.94
C GLN A 91 5.91 18.22 10.23
N ASP A 92 7.07 18.87 10.31
CA ASP A 92 7.28 20.26 10.68
C ASP A 92 7.08 21.21 9.49
N GLN A 93 7.15 20.76 8.23
CA GLN A 93 7.02 21.67 7.08
C GLN A 93 5.66 22.38 7.01
N PRO A 94 4.52 21.66 7.13
CA PRO A 94 3.21 22.30 7.16
C PRO A 94 3.03 23.19 8.41
N GLU A 95 3.51 22.74 9.56
CA GLU A 95 3.37 23.46 10.84
C GLU A 95 4.19 24.76 10.88
N GLN A 96 5.42 24.73 10.36
CA GLN A 96 6.27 25.90 10.17
C GLN A 96 5.66 26.89 9.17
N LEU A 97 5.10 26.39 8.07
CA LEU A 97 4.40 27.24 7.10
C LEU A 97 3.18 27.91 7.72
N LEU A 98 2.35 27.17 8.46
CA LEU A 98 1.17 27.70 9.14
C LEU A 98 1.54 28.74 10.21
N SER A 99 2.62 28.51 10.95
CA SER A 99 3.14 29.45 11.94
C SER A 99 3.67 30.73 11.29
N SER A 100 4.35 30.62 10.14
CA SER A 100 4.83 31.77 9.37
C SER A 100 3.66 32.60 8.82
N ILE A 101 2.62 31.95 8.29
CA ILE A 101 1.40 32.61 7.82
C ILE A 101 0.71 33.35 8.99
N LEU A 102 0.57 32.70 10.15
CA LEU A 102 -0.07 33.30 11.32
C LEU A 102 0.68 34.56 11.79
N ALA A 103 2.02 34.53 11.81
CA ALA A 103 2.85 35.66 12.18
C ALA A 103 2.63 36.87 11.25
N GLU A 104 2.62 36.64 9.93
CA GLU A 104 2.35 37.68 8.94
C GLU A 104 0.95 38.30 9.11
N LEU A 105 -0.08 37.46 9.30
CA LEU A 105 -1.45 37.94 9.52
C LEU A 105 -1.58 38.79 10.79
N GLN A 106 -0.88 38.41 11.87
CA GLN A 106 -0.85 39.20 13.10
C GLN A 106 -0.15 40.54 12.92
N ALA A 107 0.97 40.56 12.19
CA ALA A 107 1.69 41.80 11.86
C ALA A 107 0.84 42.76 11.03
N ILE A 108 0.16 42.25 9.99
CA ILE A 108 -0.79 43.02 9.18
C ILE A 108 -1.92 43.58 10.05
N ARG A 109 -2.50 42.77 10.93
CA ARG A 109 -3.57 43.22 11.83
C ARG A 109 -3.10 44.38 12.73
N GLN A 110 -1.91 44.28 13.33
CA GLN A 110 -1.38 45.35 14.18
C GLN A 110 -1.14 46.65 13.40
N LEU A 111 -0.67 46.55 12.16
CA LEU A 111 -0.49 47.73 11.29
C LEU A 111 -1.83 48.39 10.97
N LEU A 112 -2.86 47.61 10.67
CA LEU A 112 -4.21 48.11 10.43
C LEU A 112 -4.81 48.75 11.69
N GLU A 113 -4.66 48.14 12.86
CA GLU A 113 -5.12 48.72 14.13
C GLU A 113 -4.43 50.05 14.43
N ARG A 114 -3.11 50.17 14.16
CA ARG A 114 -2.38 51.44 14.30
C ARG A 114 -2.82 52.49 13.28
N TYR A 115 -3.17 52.08 12.07
CA TYR A 115 -3.64 52.97 11.02
C TYR A 115 -5.06 53.49 11.33
N ILE A 116 -5.94 52.63 11.83
CA ILE A 116 -7.33 52.99 12.18
C ILE A 116 -7.40 53.86 13.45
N ASN A 117 -6.49 53.67 14.40
CA ASN A 117 -6.44 54.44 15.64
C ASN A 117 -5.61 55.75 15.54
N ARG A 118 -5.22 56.15 14.33
CA ARG A 118 -4.65 57.47 14.02
C ARG A 118 -5.72 58.41 13.51
#